data_AF-A0A7S4A0I9-F1
#
_entry.id   AF-A0A7S4A0I9-F1
#
_cell.length_a   1.000
_cell.length_b   1.000
_cell.length_c   1.000
_cell.angle_alpha   90.00
_cell.angle_beta   90.00
_cell.angle_gamma   90.00
#
_symmetry.space_group_name_H-M   'P 1'
#
loop_
_entity.id
_entity.type
_entity.pdbx_description
1 polymer ?
#
loop_
_entity_poly.entity_id
_entity_poly.type
_entity_poly.pdbx_seq_one_letter_code
_entity_poly.pdbx_strand_id
1 'polypeptide(L)'
;NEDIGAWDTSGVTSMEYMFFFASAFDQDLGWCVGDDVDLRSAFSYTPCASTSCGVYTMEEGTCRPTLAPTTSLAPTMTPAPTVTPLVADDNTIRTAVDAWLSNPAAAEATYGHISTWDTSGVTDMSQLFC
;
A
#
# COMPACT_ATOMS: atom_id res chain seq x y z
N ASN A 1 -5.52 1.33 -8.45
CA ASN A 1 -5.07 1.70 -7.09
C ASN A 1 -6.05 1.10 -6.12
N GLU A 2 -5.59 0.11 -5.37
CA GLU A 2 -6.38 -0.54 -4.32
C GLU A 2 -6.17 0.20 -3.00
N ASP A 3 -7.19 0.22 -2.14
CA ASP A 3 -7.10 0.86 -0.84
C ASP A 3 -6.22 0.03 0.11
N ILE A 4 -5.02 0.53 0.37
CA ILE A 4 -4.08 -0.02 1.34
C ILE A 4 -3.88 0.93 2.54
N GLY A 5 -4.74 1.93 2.71
CA GLY A 5 -4.65 2.87 3.84
C GLY A 5 -4.77 2.20 5.22
N ALA A 6 -5.34 0.99 5.28
CA ALA A 6 -5.47 0.20 6.49
C ALA A 6 -4.19 -0.56 6.91
N TRP A 7 -3.14 -0.59 6.07
CA TRP A 7 -1.88 -1.23 6.43
C TRP A 7 -1.23 -0.55 7.63
N ASP A 8 -0.76 -1.35 8.57
CA ASP A 8 0.07 -0.89 9.68
C ASP A 8 1.48 -0.59 9.15
N THR A 9 1.90 0.67 9.30
CA THR A 9 3.23 1.17 8.92
C THR A 9 4.07 1.57 10.13
N SER A 10 3.57 1.35 11.35
CA SER A 10 4.22 1.81 12.59
C SER A 10 5.53 1.07 12.90
N GLY A 11 5.69 -0.17 12.42
CA GLY A 11 6.89 -0.98 12.55
C GLY A 11 7.86 -0.89 11.36
N VAL A 12 7.50 -0.14 10.31
CA VAL A 12 8.29 -0.07 9.08
C VAL A 12 9.52 0.81 9.27
N THR A 13 10.65 0.35 8.76
CA THR A 13 11.95 1.03 8.80
C THR A 13 12.46 1.41 7.42
N SER A 14 11.98 0.74 6.37
CA SER A 14 12.38 0.97 4.98
C SER A 14 11.18 0.90 4.04
N MET A 15 11.07 1.89 3.17
CA MET A 15 10.11 1.97 2.07
C MET A 15 10.82 2.34 0.75
N GLU A 16 12.12 2.05 0.66
CA GLU A 16 12.96 2.43 -0.47
C GLU A 16 12.35 1.90 -1.79
N TYR A 17 12.18 2.78 -2.78
CA TYR A 17 11.59 2.43 -4.08
C TYR A 17 10.19 1.77 -4.05
N MET A 18 9.44 1.86 -2.95
CA MET A 18 8.16 1.16 -2.79
C MET A 18 7.18 1.38 -3.95
N PHE A 19 7.06 2.61 -4.46
CA PHE A 19 6.21 2.98 -5.61
C PHE A 19 7.03 3.55 -6.77
N PHE A 20 8.28 3.11 -6.91
CA PHE A 20 9.15 3.60 -7.97
C PHE A 20 8.54 3.35 -9.35
N PHE A 21 8.42 4.38 -10.19
CA PHE A 21 7.75 4.31 -11.51
C PHE A 21 6.24 4.01 -11.50
N ALA A 22 5.57 4.01 -10.34
CA ALA A 22 4.11 3.89 -10.26
C ALA A 22 3.42 5.19 -10.72
N SER A 23 3.53 5.51 -12.01
CA SER A 23 3.04 6.76 -12.62
C SER A 23 1.52 6.94 -12.55
N ALA A 24 0.78 5.87 -12.28
CA ALA A 24 -0.66 5.89 -12.06
C ALA A 24 -1.06 6.02 -10.57
N PHE A 25 -0.10 6.00 -9.64
CA PHE A 25 -0.37 6.06 -8.20
C PHE A 25 -0.61 7.50 -7.75
N ASP A 26 -1.82 7.79 -7.27
CA ASP A 26 -2.29 9.13 -6.89
C ASP A 26 -3.17 9.12 -5.62
N GLN A 27 -3.16 8.03 -4.85
CA GLN A 27 -4.00 7.89 -3.66
C GLN A 27 -3.34 8.48 -2.42
N ASP A 28 -4.12 9.20 -1.61
CA ASP A 28 -3.73 9.52 -0.24
C ASP A 28 -3.99 8.30 0.66
N LEU A 29 -2.92 7.71 1.18
CA LEU A 29 -2.98 6.53 2.04
C LEU A 29 -3.20 6.88 3.52
N GLY A 30 -3.02 8.14 3.92
CA GLY A 30 -3.12 8.55 5.32
C GLY A 30 -2.06 7.94 6.25
N TRP A 31 -1.03 7.30 5.69
CA TRP A 31 0.04 6.67 6.47
C TRP A 31 0.92 7.70 7.18
N CYS A 32 1.37 7.33 8.38
CA CYS A 32 2.34 8.05 9.18
C CYS A 32 3.48 7.11 9.55
N VAL A 33 4.67 7.37 9.01
CA VAL A 33 5.91 6.67 9.30
C VAL A 33 6.82 7.53 10.17
N GLY A 34 7.73 6.89 10.92
CA GLY A 34 8.72 7.61 11.72
C GLY A 34 9.68 8.43 10.87
N ASP A 35 10.29 9.46 11.46
CA ASP A 35 11.28 10.30 10.78
C ASP A 35 12.55 9.52 10.37
N ASP A 36 12.81 8.39 11.03
CA ASP A 36 13.96 7.50 10.74
C ASP A 36 13.68 6.49 9.61
N VAL A 37 12.49 6.51 9.01
CA VAL A 37 12.11 5.58 7.94
C VAL A 37 12.76 5.98 6.62
N ASP A 38 13.39 5.00 5.97
CA ASP A 38 14.06 5.23 4.70
C ASP A 38 13.05 5.33 3.54
N LEU A 39 12.73 6.57 3.16
CA LEU A 39 11.84 6.90 2.04
C LEU A 39 12.60 7.19 0.73
N ARG A 40 13.89 6.83 0.62
CA ARG A 40 14.70 7.12 -0.58
C ARG A 40 14.00 6.62 -1.84
N SER A 41 13.71 7.55 -2.75
CA SER A 41 13.03 7.29 -4.03
C SER A 41 11.70 6.53 -3.94
N ALA A 42 11.08 6.43 -2.76
CA ALA A 42 9.86 5.66 -2.54
C ALA A 42 8.73 6.09 -3.49
N PHE A 43 8.65 7.39 -3.78
CA PHE A 43 7.63 8.00 -4.65
C PHE A 43 8.23 8.64 -5.91
N SER A 44 9.51 8.36 -6.22
CA SER A 44 10.15 8.88 -7.43
C SER A 44 9.39 8.39 -8.68
N TYR A 45 9.15 9.30 -9.62
CA TYR A 45 8.37 9.05 -10.83
C TYR A 45 6.88 8.73 -10.60
N THR A 46 6.37 8.93 -9.38
CA THR A 46 4.94 9.05 -9.13
C THR A 46 4.53 10.53 -9.23
N PRO A 47 3.26 10.85 -9.51
CA PRO A 47 2.80 12.24 -9.52
C PRO A 47 2.85 12.91 -8.12
N CYS A 48 2.97 12.15 -7.03
CA CYS A 48 2.82 12.64 -5.66
C CYS A 48 4.10 12.43 -4.82
N ALA A 49 4.31 13.25 -3.78
CA ALA A 49 5.44 13.09 -2.86
C ALA A 49 4.93 12.80 -1.44
N SER A 50 5.43 11.74 -0.80
CA SER A 50 5.09 11.44 0.60
C SER A 50 5.87 12.32 1.57
N THR A 51 5.20 12.82 2.61
CA THR A 51 5.83 13.20 3.88
C THR A 51 5.87 12.01 4.82
N SER A 52 6.61 12.12 5.93
CA SER A 52 6.54 11.16 7.04
C SER A 52 5.11 10.96 7.56
N CYS A 53 4.20 11.92 7.35
CA CYS A 53 2.75 11.74 7.52
C CYS A 53 2.00 12.30 6.31
N GLY A 54 1.28 11.44 5.58
CA GLY A 54 0.43 11.80 4.44
C GLY A 54 1.18 12.13 3.14
N VAL A 55 0.41 12.59 2.15
CA VAL A 55 0.90 12.99 0.83
C VAL A 55 0.78 14.51 0.69
N TYR A 56 1.86 15.22 0.35
CA TYR A 56 1.79 16.65 0.02
C TYR A 56 1.89 16.87 -1.48
N THR A 57 1.20 17.92 -1.94
CA THR A 57 1.33 18.43 -3.30
C THR A 57 2.72 19.03 -3.47
N MET A 58 3.49 18.55 -4.44
CA MET A 58 4.57 19.37 -4.99
C MET A 58 3.95 20.66 -5.56
N GLU A 59 4.59 21.79 -5.32
CA GLU A 59 4.19 23.10 -5.86
C GLU A 59 4.11 22.98 -7.40
N GLU A 60 2.98 23.41 -7.97
CA GLU A 60 2.52 23.18 -9.37
C GLU A 60 1.68 21.90 -9.64
N GLY A 61 0.58 21.70 -8.90
CA GLY A 61 -0.72 21.34 -9.48
C GLY A 61 -0.91 20.02 -10.24
N THR A 62 0.05 19.08 -10.23
CA THR A 62 -0.06 17.79 -10.94
C THR A 62 -0.51 16.62 -10.06
N CYS A 63 -0.24 16.65 -8.75
CA CYS A 63 -0.82 15.70 -7.80
C CYS A 63 -2.17 16.24 -7.31
N ARG A 64 -3.27 15.63 -7.75
CA ARG A 64 -4.58 15.82 -7.12
C ARG A 64 -4.87 14.53 -6.34
N PRO A 65 -4.39 14.40 -5.10
CA PRO A 65 -4.52 13.15 -4.37
C PRO A 65 -5.99 12.77 -4.33
N THR A 66 -6.31 11.64 -4.94
CA THR A 66 -7.62 11.06 -4.81
C THR A 66 -7.69 10.63 -3.35
N LEU A 67 -8.60 11.24 -2.57
CA LEU A 67 -8.87 10.80 -1.20
C LEU A 67 -8.98 9.28 -1.22
N ALA A 68 -8.41 8.60 -0.22
CA ALA A 68 -8.66 7.17 -0.02
C ALA A 68 -10.14 6.92 -0.31
N PRO A 69 -10.50 5.97 -1.20
CA PRO A 69 -11.88 5.75 -1.56
C PRO A 69 -12.67 5.57 -0.27
N THR A 70 -13.43 6.62 0.11
CA THR A 70 -14.32 6.52 1.24
C THR A 70 -15.29 5.46 0.79
N THR A 71 -15.24 4.29 1.42
CA THR A 71 -16.01 3.10 1.08
C THR A 71 -17.50 3.41 1.12
N SER A 72 -17.99 4.07 0.07
CA SER A 72 -19.36 4.41 -0.19
C SER A 72 -19.84 3.35 -1.16
N LEU A 73 -20.67 2.47 -0.58
CA LEU A 73 -21.05 1.14 -1.04
C LEU A 73 -20.02 0.10 -0.61
N ALA A 74 -20.40 -0.59 0.46
CA ALA A 74 -19.82 -1.86 0.86
C ALA A 74 -19.51 -2.70 -0.39
N PRO A 75 -18.33 -3.35 -0.47
CA PRO A 75 -18.16 -4.42 -1.42
C PRO A 75 -19.36 -5.37 -1.22
N THR A 76 -20.06 -5.72 -2.29
CA THR A 76 -21.11 -6.73 -2.24
C THR A 76 -20.52 -7.91 -1.47
N MET A 77 -20.96 -8.09 -0.22
CA MET A 77 -20.55 -9.20 0.62
C MET A 77 -21.12 -10.45 -0.03
N THR A 78 -20.42 -10.98 -1.01
CA THR A 78 -20.39 -12.41 -1.28
C THR A 78 -20.02 -13.07 0.06
N PRO A 79 -20.73 -14.11 0.51
CA PRO A 79 -20.53 -14.67 1.85
C PRO A 79 -19.05 -14.93 2.04
N ALA A 80 -18.49 -14.28 3.06
CA ALA A 80 -17.08 -14.32 3.40
C ALA A 80 -16.57 -15.76 3.30
N PRO A 81 -15.61 -16.06 2.40
CA PRO A 81 -14.79 -17.22 2.66
C PRO A 81 -14.04 -16.90 3.95
N THR A 82 -14.03 -17.84 4.89
CA THR A 82 -13.24 -17.81 6.13
C THR A 82 -11.75 -17.90 5.81
N VAL A 83 -11.25 -17.06 4.89
CA VAL A 83 -9.83 -16.95 4.60
C VAL A 83 -9.26 -16.11 5.72
N THR A 84 -8.42 -16.73 6.53
CA THR A 84 -7.63 -16.03 7.54
C THR A 84 -6.83 -14.95 6.81
N PRO A 85 -7.00 -13.66 7.15
CA PRO A 85 -6.18 -12.61 6.54
C PRO A 85 -4.70 -12.92 6.76
N LEU A 86 -3.89 -12.67 5.73
CA LEU A 86 -2.45 -12.86 5.78
C LEU A 86 -1.86 -12.08 6.96
N VAL A 87 -1.12 -12.75 7.83
CA VAL A 87 -0.21 -12.10 8.79
C VAL A 87 1.13 -12.00 8.09
N ALA A 88 1.45 -10.80 7.62
CA ALA A 88 2.59 -10.55 6.77
C ALA A 88 3.83 -10.22 7.60
N ASP A 89 4.94 -10.78 7.16
CA ASP A 89 6.33 -10.43 7.47
C ASP A 89 7.02 -9.93 6.20
N ASP A 90 8.28 -9.50 6.31
CA ASP A 90 9.05 -8.95 5.19
C ASP A 90 9.11 -9.86 3.95
N ASN A 91 9.02 -11.19 4.12
CA ASN A 91 9.13 -12.13 3.01
C ASN A 91 7.77 -12.47 2.40
N THR A 92 6.77 -12.68 3.25
CA THR A 92 5.41 -13.03 2.85
C THR A 92 4.69 -11.86 2.20
N ILE A 93 4.92 -10.62 2.66
CA ILE A 93 4.32 -9.43 2.02
C ILE A 93 4.74 -9.31 0.56
N ARG A 94 6.03 -9.53 0.24
CA ARG A 94 6.55 -9.49 -1.13
C ARG A 94 5.89 -10.54 -2.02
N THR A 95 5.84 -11.79 -1.53
CA THR A 95 5.23 -12.89 -2.26
C THR A 95 3.74 -12.66 -2.51
N ALA A 96 3.03 -12.11 -1.51
CA ALA A 96 1.61 -11.80 -1.62
C ALA A 96 1.34 -10.64 -2.58
N VAL A 97 2.13 -9.56 -2.51
CA VAL A 97 2.04 -8.43 -3.44
C VAL A 97 2.35 -8.88 -4.87
N ASP A 98 3.41 -9.65 -5.11
CA ASP A 98 3.74 -10.19 -6.44
C ASP A 98 2.59 -11.04 -7.01
N ALA A 99 2.00 -11.90 -6.17
CA ALA A 99 0.84 -12.69 -6.55
C ALA A 99 -0.37 -11.81 -6.88
N TRP A 100 -0.60 -10.74 -6.10
CA TRP A 100 -1.67 -9.77 -6.32
C TRP A 100 -1.49 -9.01 -7.63
N LEU A 101 -0.28 -8.50 -7.90
CA LEU A 101 0.05 -7.81 -9.14
C LEU A 101 -0.05 -8.71 -10.37
N SER A 102 0.21 -10.02 -10.22
CA SER A 102 0.07 -11.00 -11.30
C SER A 102 -1.39 -11.42 -11.54
N ASN A 103 -2.13 -11.74 -10.48
CA ASN A 103 -3.53 -12.18 -10.56
C ASN A 103 -4.27 -11.87 -9.23
N PRO A 104 -4.96 -10.73 -9.14
CA PRO A 104 -5.68 -10.33 -7.93
C PRO A 104 -6.71 -11.37 -7.48
N ALA A 105 -7.43 -12.00 -8.41
CA ALA A 105 -8.47 -12.98 -8.05
C ALA A 105 -7.89 -14.26 -7.41
N ALA A 106 -6.72 -14.71 -7.88
CA ALA A 106 -6.04 -15.86 -7.29
C ALA A 106 -5.37 -15.49 -5.95
N ALA A 107 -4.80 -14.29 -5.85
CA ALA A 107 -4.23 -13.77 -4.63
C ALA A 107 -5.30 -13.58 -3.55
N GLU A 108 -6.46 -13.03 -3.90
CA GLU A 108 -7.59 -12.87 -2.98
C GLU A 108 -8.10 -14.21 -2.43
N ALA A 109 -8.14 -15.25 -3.26
CA ALA A 109 -8.49 -16.59 -2.82
C ALA A 109 -7.44 -17.23 -1.88
N THR A 110 -6.19 -16.77 -1.94
CA THR A 110 -5.06 -17.36 -1.19
C THR A 110 -4.75 -16.59 0.09
N TYR A 111 -4.74 -15.26 0.02
CA TYR A 111 -4.27 -14.33 1.05
C TYR A 111 -5.37 -13.41 1.59
N GLY A 112 -6.57 -13.44 0.99
CA GLY A 112 -7.60 -12.43 1.21
C GLY A 112 -7.33 -11.15 0.42
N HIS A 113 -8.25 -10.19 0.52
CA HIS A 113 -8.13 -8.91 -0.17
C HIS A 113 -6.92 -8.12 0.35
N ILE A 114 -6.19 -7.43 -0.53
CA ILE A 114 -4.94 -6.70 -0.17
C ILE A 114 -5.13 -5.69 0.98
N SER A 115 -6.32 -5.09 1.08
CA SER A 115 -6.67 -4.15 2.17
C SER A 115 -6.83 -4.80 3.55
N THR A 116 -6.92 -6.14 3.62
CA THR A 116 -7.17 -6.89 4.86
C THR A 116 -5.93 -7.56 5.43
N TRP A 117 -4.79 -7.48 4.75
CA TRP A 117 -3.55 -8.09 5.21
C TRP A 117 -3.06 -7.38 6.48
N ASP A 118 -2.68 -8.17 7.48
CA ASP A 118 -2.05 -7.68 8.70
C ASP A 118 -0.56 -7.46 8.43
N THR A 119 -0.17 -6.20 8.28
CA THR A 119 1.22 -5.80 8.02
C THR A 119 1.98 -5.38 9.27
N SER A 120 1.43 -5.61 10.47
CA SER A 120 2.07 -5.21 11.74
C SER A 120 3.42 -5.90 12.00
N GLY A 121 3.67 -7.03 11.32
CA GLY A 121 4.95 -7.75 11.35
C GLY A 121 5.96 -7.34 10.28
N VAL A 122 5.63 -6.38 9.41
CA VAL A 122 6.48 -5.94 8.30
C VAL A 122 7.35 -4.76 8.73
N THR A 123 8.65 -4.89 8.55
CA THR A 123 9.66 -3.85 8.83
C THR A 123 10.26 -3.28 7.55
N ASP A 124 10.18 -4.00 6.42
CA ASP A 124 10.73 -3.59 5.14
C ASP A 124 9.69 -3.72 4.01
N MET A 125 9.19 -2.57 3.57
CA MET A 125 8.25 -2.42 2.46
C MET A 125 8.94 -1.92 1.18
N SER A 126 10.27 -2.05 1.09
CA SER A 126 11.01 -1.65 -0.11
C SER A 126 10.57 -2.44 -1.35
N GLN A 127 10.51 -1.73 -2.48
CA GLN A 127 10.26 -2.30 -3.82
C GLN A 127 8.96 -3.12 -3.98
N LEU A 128 7.97 -2.97 -3.11
CA LEU A 128 6.73 -3.77 -3.20
C LEU A 128 5.93 -3.50 -4.48
N PHE A 129 5.90 -2.27 -4.98
CA PHE A 129 5.08 -1.85 -6.12
C PHE A 129 5.92 -1.14 -7.21
N CYS A 130 7.04 -1.75 -7.62
CA CYS A 130 7.91 -1.25 -8.69
C CYS A 130 7.56 -1.76 -10.10
#